data_AF-A0A395R7N4-F1
#
_entry.id   AF-A0A395R7N4-F1
#
_cell.length_a   1.000
_cell.length_b   1.000
_cell.length_c   1.000
_cell.angle_alpha   90.00
_cell.angle_beta   90.00
_cell.angle_gamma   90.00
#
_symmetry.space_group_name_H-M   'P 1'
#
loop_
_entity.id
_entity.type
_entity.pdbx_description
1 polymer ?
#
loop_
_entity_poly.entity_id
_entity_poly.type
_entity_poly.pdbx_seq_one_letter_code
_entity_poly.pdbx_strand_id
1 'polypeptide(L)'
;MEASENLWIATAVALAVGIVIGIVLAQVSRRVSGGTSGSTQAQLESLQLRFEEYQQEVATHFKTTATLASRLNRSYQDIQEHLTHGAMELAPDDMTRQRLLAALDQEAGTVSENRNRKDPAFDSLEPPRDYAPKEANGPGTLSEDFGIKRKS
;
A
#
# COMPACT_ATOMS: atom_id res chain seq x y z
N MET A 1 -66.70 -29.19 -21.68
CA MET A 1 -66.12 -27.88 -21.31
C MET A 1 -65.63 -27.83 -19.85
N GLU A 2 -65.71 -28.94 -19.11
CA GLU A 2 -65.34 -29.03 -17.68
C GLU A 2 -63.82 -28.87 -17.40
N ALA A 3 -62.95 -29.30 -18.31
CA ALA A 3 -61.50 -29.32 -18.07
C ALA A 3 -60.87 -27.92 -17.98
N SER A 4 -61.39 -26.95 -18.73
CA SER A 4 -60.91 -25.55 -18.70
C SER A 4 -61.32 -24.84 -17.40
N GLU A 5 -62.48 -25.18 -16.84
CA GLU A 5 -62.94 -24.62 -15.56
C GLU A 5 -62.09 -25.09 -14.37
N ASN A 6 -61.70 -26.37 -14.34
CA ASN A 6 -60.83 -26.86 -13.27
C ASN A 6 -59.38 -26.35 -13.39
N LEU A 7 -58.92 -26.06 -14.62
CA LEU A 7 -57.54 -25.62 -14.88
C LEU A 7 -57.26 -24.22 -14.30
N TRP A 8 -58.17 -23.26 -14.47
CA TRP A 8 -57.97 -21.91 -13.93
C TRP A 8 -58.03 -21.90 -12.40
N ILE A 9 -58.89 -22.72 -11.79
CA ILE A 9 -58.99 -22.87 -10.33
C ILE A 9 -57.70 -23.48 -9.77
N ALA A 10 -57.19 -24.55 -10.37
CA ALA A 10 -55.94 -25.19 -9.96
C ALA A 10 -54.75 -24.21 -10.09
N THR A 11 -54.72 -23.40 -11.15
CA THR A 11 -53.70 -22.38 -11.36
C THR A 11 -53.76 -21.28 -10.30
N ALA A 12 -54.97 -20.81 -9.96
CA ALA A 12 -55.18 -19.81 -8.92
C ALA A 12 -54.76 -20.31 -7.53
N VAL A 13 -55.07 -21.57 -7.20
CA VAL A 13 -54.68 -22.20 -5.94
C VAL A 13 -53.16 -22.38 -5.86
N ALA A 14 -52.52 -22.87 -6.93
CA ALA A 14 -51.07 -23.02 -6.98
C ALA A 14 -50.35 -21.68 -6.80
N LEU A 15 -50.87 -20.61 -7.40
CA LEU A 15 -50.33 -19.26 -7.26
C LEU A 15 -50.49 -18.73 -5.83
N ALA A 16 -51.65 -18.93 -5.21
CA ALA A 16 -51.88 -18.56 -3.81
C ALA A 16 -50.93 -19.29 -2.85
N VAL A 17 -50.75 -20.60 -3.04
CA VAL A 17 -49.79 -21.41 -2.26
C VAL A 17 -48.36 -20.93 -2.47
N GLY A 18 -47.96 -20.65 -3.72
CA GLY A 18 -46.66 -20.08 -4.04
C GLY A 18 -46.39 -18.74 -3.36
N ILE A 19 -47.38 -17.85 -3.31
CA ILE A 19 -47.27 -16.56 -2.60
C ILE A 19 -47.09 -16.77 -1.10
N VAL A 20 -47.88 -17.65 -0.48
CA VAL A 20 -47.79 -17.93 0.96
C VAL A 20 -46.41 -18.49 1.30
N ILE A 21 -45.94 -19.48 0.54
CA ILE A 21 -44.60 -20.07 0.72
C ILE A 21 -43.52 -19.00 0.50
N GLY A 22 -43.64 -18.18 -0.55
CA GLY A 22 -42.72 -17.09 -0.84
C GLY A 22 -42.62 -16.07 0.31
N ILE A 23 -43.75 -15.68 0.90
CA ILE A 23 -43.79 -14.77 2.06
C ILE A 23 -43.13 -15.40 3.28
N VAL A 24 -43.40 -16.69 3.55
CA VAL A 24 -42.81 -17.40 4.69
C VAL A 24 -41.28 -17.52 4.53
N LEU A 25 -40.78 -17.90 3.36
CA LEU A 25 -39.33 -17.93 3.09
C LEU A 25 -38.70 -16.54 3.15
N ALA A 26 -39.38 -15.50 2.65
CA ALA A 26 -38.89 -14.12 2.71
C ALA A 26 -38.84 -13.56 4.16
N GLN A 27 -39.77 -13.99 5.02
CA GLN A 27 -39.78 -13.65 6.45
C GLN A 27 -38.66 -14.39 7.21
N VAL A 28 -38.48 -15.70 6.95
CA VAL A 28 -37.44 -16.51 7.59
C VAL A 28 -36.05 -16.03 7.17
N SER A 29 -35.82 -15.78 5.87
CA SER A 29 -34.55 -15.22 5.39
C SER A 29 -34.27 -13.85 5.98
N ARG A 30 -35.26 -12.96 6.11
CA ARG A 30 -35.07 -11.68 6.82
C ARG A 30 -34.74 -11.83 8.30
N ARG A 31 -35.30 -12.84 8.99
CA ARG A 31 -34.93 -13.12 10.40
C ARG A 31 -33.53 -13.71 10.54
N VAL A 32 -33.09 -14.52 9.57
CA VAL A 32 -31.74 -15.12 9.54
C VAL A 32 -30.68 -14.11 9.07
N SER A 33 -31.01 -13.25 8.11
CA SER A 33 -30.10 -12.25 7.53
C SER A 33 -30.23 -10.85 8.16
N GLY A 34 -31.13 -10.65 9.14
CA GLY A 34 -31.41 -9.37 9.79
C GLY A 34 -30.26 -8.77 10.61
N GLY A 35 -29.07 -9.38 10.61
CA GLY A 35 -27.87 -8.89 11.28
C GLY A 35 -26.74 -8.41 10.37
N THR A 36 -26.85 -8.53 9.03
CA THR A 36 -25.68 -8.38 8.16
C THR A 36 -25.49 -6.98 7.58
N SER A 37 -26.54 -6.20 7.34
CA SER A 37 -26.39 -4.85 6.74
C SER A 37 -25.65 -3.88 7.66
N GLY A 38 -25.90 -3.94 8.97
CA GLY A 38 -25.20 -3.12 9.96
C GLY A 38 -23.78 -3.60 10.24
N SER A 39 -23.50 -4.90 10.13
CA SER A 39 -22.15 -5.44 10.37
C SER A 39 -21.20 -5.14 9.21
N THR A 40 -21.67 -5.14 7.95
CA THR A 40 -20.85 -4.72 6.81
C THR A 40 -20.52 -3.22 6.89
N GLN A 41 -21.48 -2.37 7.25
CA GLN A 41 -21.24 -0.93 7.39
C GLN A 41 -20.31 -0.62 8.58
N ALA A 42 -20.51 -1.27 9.73
CA ALA A 42 -19.62 -1.14 10.87
C ALA A 42 -18.20 -1.67 10.58
N GLN A 43 -18.07 -2.72 9.76
CA GLN A 43 -16.77 -3.21 9.30
C GLN A 43 -16.06 -2.16 8.43
N LEU A 44 -16.75 -1.54 7.48
CA LEU A 44 -16.19 -0.49 6.63
C LEU A 44 -15.72 0.71 7.45
N GLU A 45 -16.52 1.17 8.42
CA GLU A 45 -16.17 2.27 9.31
C GLU A 45 -14.93 1.91 10.17
N SER A 46 -14.88 0.69 10.70
CA SER A 46 -13.71 0.23 11.47
C SER A 46 -12.44 0.11 10.63
N LEU A 47 -12.56 -0.25 9.34
CA LEU A 47 -11.44 -0.34 8.42
C LEU A 47 -10.91 1.04 8.05
N GLN A 48 -11.81 2.00 7.81
CA GLN A 48 -11.42 3.39 7.54
C GLN A 48 -10.72 4.01 8.73
N LEU A 49 -11.24 3.81 9.95
CA LEU A 49 -10.63 4.34 11.17
C LEU A 49 -9.19 3.83 11.35
N ARG A 50 -8.98 2.51 11.15
CA ARG A 50 -7.65 1.89 11.21
C ARG A 50 -6.71 2.39 10.13
N PHE A 51 -7.25 2.67 8.93
CA PHE A 51 -6.45 3.21 7.84
C PHE A 51 -5.99 4.64 8.13
N GLU A 52 -6.86 5.47 8.69
CA GLU A 52 -6.52 6.84 9.10
C GLU A 52 -5.50 6.84 10.24
N GLU A 53 -5.66 5.96 11.24
CA GLU A 53 -4.69 5.76 12.31
C GLU A 53 -3.32 5.32 11.78
N TYR A 54 -3.29 4.34 10.86
CA TYR A 54 -2.06 3.90 10.20
C TYR A 54 -1.39 5.02 9.41
N GLN A 55 -2.15 5.80 8.64
CA GLN A 55 -1.60 6.96 7.93
C GLN A 55 -0.98 7.98 8.88
N GLN A 56 -1.63 8.26 10.01
CA GLN A 56 -1.12 9.17 11.03
C GLN A 56 0.16 8.62 11.68
N GLU A 57 0.21 7.33 11.97
CA GLU A 57 1.38 6.65 12.54
C GLU A 57 2.58 6.72 11.58
N VAL A 58 2.37 6.38 10.30
CA VAL A 58 3.41 6.45 9.27
C VAL A 58 3.91 7.88 9.10
N ALA A 59 3.02 8.86 9.00
CA ALA A 59 3.39 10.27 8.89
C ALA A 59 4.22 10.74 10.10
N THR A 60 3.82 10.32 11.30
CA THR A 60 4.53 10.64 12.54
C THR A 60 5.91 9.97 12.59
N HIS A 61 6.01 8.70 12.16
CA HIS A 61 7.27 7.98 12.08
C HIS A 61 8.22 8.67 11.09
N PHE A 62 7.78 8.98 9.87
CA PHE A 62 8.60 9.68 8.88
C PHE A 62 9.00 11.09 9.32
N LYS A 63 8.12 11.84 10.00
CA LYS A 63 8.48 13.14 10.60
C LYS A 63 9.59 12.99 11.65
N THR A 64 9.47 11.96 12.49
CA THR A 64 10.47 11.65 13.52
C THR A 64 11.79 11.24 12.86
N THR A 65 11.77 10.33 11.89
CA THR A 65 12.94 9.92 11.11
C THR A 65 13.60 11.08 10.39
N ALA A 66 12.85 11.99 9.76
CA ALA A 66 13.38 13.18 9.11
C ALA A 66 14.08 14.10 10.13
N THR A 67 13.52 14.22 11.34
CA THR A 67 14.14 14.97 12.43
C THR A 67 15.46 14.32 12.88
N LEU A 68 15.49 12.99 13.04
CA LEU A 68 16.71 12.24 13.37
C LEU A 68 17.76 12.36 12.26
N ALA A 69 17.38 12.21 11.00
CA ALA A 69 18.27 12.36 9.85
C ALA A 69 18.86 13.78 9.77
N SER A 70 18.04 14.81 10.04
CA SER A 70 18.54 16.19 10.14
C SER A 70 19.54 16.36 11.27
N ARG A 71 19.32 15.74 12.44
CA ARG A 71 20.26 15.80 13.57
C ARG A 71 21.58 15.11 13.21
N LEU A 72 21.51 13.93 12.59
CA LEU A 72 22.68 13.22 12.10
C LEU A 72 23.48 14.06 11.11
N ASN A 73 22.82 14.70 10.15
CA ASN A 73 23.51 15.58 9.19
C ASN A 73 24.19 16.76 9.88
N ARG A 74 23.57 17.36 10.91
CA ARG A 74 24.22 18.42 11.69
C ARG A 74 25.45 17.90 12.43
N SER A 75 25.33 16.77 13.13
CA SER A 75 26.47 16.15 13.81
C SER A 75 27.61 15.80 12.86
N TYR A 76 27.31 15.37 11.64
CA TYR A 76 28.34 15.16 10.61
C TYR A 76 29.06 16.47 10.23
N GLN A 77 28.32 17.57 10.07
CA GLN A 77 28.92 18.89 9.82
C GLN A 77 29.80 19.36 10.99
N ASP A 78 29.33 19.19 12.23
CA ASP A 78 30.08 19.56 13.43
C ASP A 78 31.40 18.77 13.52
N ILE A 79 31.37 17.47 13.21
CA ILE A 79 32.58 16.63 13.17
C ILE A 79 33.54 17.13 12.09
N GLN A 80 33.04 17.43 10.89
CA GLN A 80 33.87 17.94 9.81
C GLN A 80 34.53 19.27 10.20
N GLU A 81 33.78 20.20 10.77
CA GLU A 81 34.31 21.47 11.26
C GLU A 81 35.39 21.25 12.32
N HIS A 82 35.14 20.36 13.29
CA HIS A 82 36.12 20.02 14.31
C HIS A 82 37.39 19.39 13.74
N LEU A 83 37.29 18.55 12.70
CA LEU A 83 38.45 17.99 12.01
C LEU A 83 39.24 19.06 11.25
N THR A 84 38.57 20.01 10.59
CA THR A 84 39.25 21.13 9.93
C THR A 84 39.95 22.03 10.96
N HIS A 85 39.32 22.28 12.11
CA HIS A 85 39.91 23.05 13.20
C HIS A 85 41.12 22.34 13.80
N GLY A 86 41.00 21.05 14.09
CA GLY A 86 42.11 20.22 14.57
C GLY A 86 43.26 20.12 13.55
N ALA A 87 42.94 20.03 12.26
CA ALA A 87 43.95 20.08 11.20
C ALA A 87 44.67 21.44 11.15
N MET A 88 44.00 22.54 11.47
CA MET A 88 44.64 23.86 11.54
C MET A 88 45.53 24.01 12.78
N GLU A 89 45.09 23.52 13.94
CA GLU A 89 45.78 23.69 15.22
C GLU A 89 46.93 22.71 15.42
N LEU A 90 46.77 21.44 15.01
CA LEU A 90 47.79 20.39 15.20
C LEU A 90 48.77 20.25 14.03
N ALA A 91 48.56 20.94 12.89
CA ALA A 91 49.51 20.89 11.78
C ALA A 91 50.72 21.81 12.04
N PRO A 92 51.96 21.27 12.14
CA PRO A 92 53.16 22.04 12.47
C PRO A 92 53.65 22.92 11.31
N ASP A 93 53.26 22.64 10.07
CA ASP A 93 53.71 23.33 8.86
C ASP A 93 52.51 23.67 7.94
N ASP A 94 52.57 24.82 7.26
CA ASP A 94 51.51 25.30 6.36
C ASP A 94 51.23 24.34 5.19
N MET A 95 52.28 23.70 4.67
CA MET A 95 52.18 22.70 3.60
C MET A 95 51.38 21.46 4.05
N THR A 96 51.54 21.06 5.30
CA THR A 96 50.88 19.89 5.89
C THR A 96 49.43 20.21 6.19
N ARG A 97 49.15 21.41 6.71
CA ARG A 97 47.80 21.96 6.91
C ARG A 97 46.99 21.96 5.61
N GLN A 98 47.58 22.45 4.53
CA GLN A 98 46.91 22.54 3.23
C GLN A 98 46.59 21.16 2.63
N ARG A 99 47.48 20.16 2.83
CA ARG A 99 47.22 18.77 2.42
C ARG A 99 46.12 18.11 3.24
N LEU A 100 46.10 18.31 4.56
CA LEU A 100 45.05 17.78 5.45
C LEU A 100 43.68 18.35 5.06
N LEU A 101 43.58 19.66 4.88
CA LEU A 101 42.34 20.33 4.46
C LEU A 101 41.87 19.84 3.07
N ALA A 102 42.80 19.67 2.12
CA ALA A 102 42.47 19.15 0.78
C ALA A 102 41.97 17.69 0.83
N ALA A 103 42.50 16.84 1.71
CA ALA A 103 42.02 15.48 1.90
C ALA A 103 40.62 15.44 2.52
N LEU A 104 40.33 16.32 3.48
CA LEU A 104 39.02 16.48 4.11
C LEU A 104 37.94 16.96 3.13
N ASP A 105 38.28 17.89 2.22
CA ASP A 105 37.36 18.38 1.18
C ASP A 105 37.06 17.33 0.10
N GLN A 106 38.05 16.50 -0.26
CA GLN A 106 37.88 15.46 -1.26
C GLN A 106 36.88 14.38 -0.81
N GLU A 107 36.90 14.03 0.48
CA GLU A 107 35.97 13.06 1.07
C GLU A 107 34.54 13.63 1.17
N ALA A 108 34.39 14.92 1.50
CA ALA A 108 33.10 15.61 1.52
C ALA A 108 32.48 15.80 0.12
N GLY A 109 33.31 16.00 -0.92
CA GLY A 109 32.88 16.14 -2.32
C GLY A 109 32.16 14.90 -2.87
N THR A 110 32.62 13.70 -2.51
CA THR A 110 32.03 12.43 -3.00
C THR A 110 30.59 12.19 -2.50
N VAL A 111 30.25 12.68 -1.31
CA VAL A 111 28.90 12.58 -0.74
C VAL A 111 27.96 13.64 -1.34
N SER A 112 28.51 14.81 -1.70
CA SER A 112 27.74 15.92 -2.28
C SER A 112 27.36 15.69 -3.75
N GLU A 113 28.21 15.02 -4.52
CA GLU A 113 27.93 14.68 -5.93
C GLU A 113 26.71 13.74 -6.05
N ASN A 114 26.55 12.82 -5.10
CA ASN A 114 25.40 11.90 -5.06
C ASN A 114 24.09 12.60 -4.61
N ARG A 115 24.17 13.70 -3.86
CA ARG A 115 23.00 14.51 -3.43
C ARG A 115 22.40 15.35 -4.56
N ASN A 116 23.16 15.68 -5.60
CA ASN A 116 22.70 16.54 -6.69
C ASN A 116 22.06 15.76 -7.86
N ARG A 117 22.05 14.42 -7.80
CA ARG A 117 21.29 13.58 -8.73
C ARG A 117 19.82 13.59 -8.32
N LYS A 118 19.11 14.68 -8.67
CA LYS A 118 17.65 14.80 -8.58
C LYS A 118 16.94 13.99 -9.68
N ASP A 119 17.50 12.87 -10.11
CA ASP A 119 16.71 11.93 -10.90
C ASP A 119 15.80 11.18 -9.92
N PRO A 120 14.46 11.23 -10.09
CA PRO A 120 13.57 10.45 -9.26
C PRO A 120 13.85 8.97 -9.53
N ALA A 121 14.64 8.33 -8.68
CA ALA A 121 14.87 6.89 -8.72
C ALA A 121 13.53 6.11 -8.74
N PHE A 122 12.47 6.71 -8.20
CA PHE A 122 11.10 6.18 -8.18
C PHE A 122 10.42 6.03 -9.54
N ASP A 123 10.80 6.76 -10.59
CA ASP A 123 10.23 6.55 -11.94
C ASP A 123 10.80 5.29 -12.62
N SER A 124 11.91 4.76 -12.10
CA SER A 124 12.57 3.55 -12.62
C SER A 124 12.30 2.28 -11.80
N LEU A 125 11.68 2.41 -10.62
CA LEU A 125 11.21 1.27 -9.85
C LEU A 125 9.83 0.87 -10.37
N GLU A 126 9.82 0.08 -11.44
CA GLU A 126 8.61 -0.63 -11.85
C GLU A 126 8.04 -1.38 -10.62
N PRO A 127 6.74 -1.21 -10.29
CA PRO A 127 6.11 -1.95 -9.22
C PRO A 127 6.34 -3.46 -9.42
N PRO A 128 6.46 -4.25 -8.33
CA PRO A 128 6.54 -5.70 -8.45
C PRO A 128 5.45 -6.22 -9.39
N ARG A 129 5.87 -6.95 -10.42
CA ARG A 129 4.98 -7.45 -11.49
C ARG A 129 3.84 -8.34 -10.99
N ASP A 130 3.90 -8.77 -9.73
CA ASP A 130 2.88 -9.57 -9.05
C ASP A 130 1.54 -8.84 -8.84
N TYR A 131 1.49 -7.51 -9.04
CA TYR A 131 0.25 -6.71 -8.94
C TYR A 131 -0.36 -6.34 -10.30
N ALA A 132 0.17 -6.81 -11.43
CA ALA A 132 -0.33 -6.43 -12.75
C ALA A 132 -1.78 -6.92 -12.97
N PRO A 133 -2.71 -6.04 -13.40
CA PRO A 133 -4.07 -6.43 -13.68
C PRO A 133 -4.11 -7.48 -14.80
N LYS A 134 -4.98 -8.48 -14.61
CA LYS A 134 -5.16 -9.60 -15.53
C LYS A 134 -5.64 -9.11 -16.90
N GLU A 135 -5.01 -9.57 -17.97
CA GLU A 135 -5.54 -9.43 -19.33
C GLU A 135 -6.93 -10.10 -19.43
N ALA A 136 -7.90 -9.44 -20.05
CA ALA A 136 -9.31 -9.82 -20.01
C ALA A 136 -9.60 -11.29 -20.42
N ASN A 137 -8.73 -11.89 -21.24
CA ASN A 137 -8.85 -13.27 -21.74
C ASN A 137 -7.68 -14.20 -21.34
N GLY A 138 -6.84 -13.81 -20.37
CA GLY A 138 -5.71 -14.63 -19.91
C GLY A 138 -6.09 -15.66 -18.83
N PRO A 139 -5.34 -16.75 -18.67
CA PRO A 139 -5.32 -17.51 -17.42
C PRO A 139 -4.89 -16.60 -16.25
N GLY A 140 -5.49 -16.77 -15.07
CA GLY A 140 -5.11 -15.98 -13.88
C GLY A 140 -3.71 -16.37 -13.39
N THR A 141 -3.02 -15.49 -12.65
CA THR A 141 -1.69 -15.78 -12.08
C THR A 141 -1.68 -16.98 -11.12
N LEU A 142 -2.85 -17.41 -10.64
CA LEU A 142 -3.06 -18.59 -9.80
C LEU A 142 -3.70 -19.78 -10.53
N SER A 143 -3.95 -19.70 -11.84
CA SER A 143 -4.52 -20.85 -12.56
C SER A 143 -3.44 -21.91 -12.82
N GLU A 144 -3.82 -23.18 -12.73
CA GLU A 144 -2.96 -24.34 -12.97
C GLU A 144 -2.31 -24.37 -14.37
N ASP A 145 -2.94 -23.72 -15.35
CA ASP A 145 -2.44 -23.59 -16.72
C ASP A 145 -1.52 -22.37 -16.95
N PHE A 146 -1.23 -21.57 -15.92
CA PHE A 146 -0.43 -20.35 -16.08
C PHE A 146 1.01 -20.69 -16.48
N GLY A 147 1.42 -20.22 -17.66
CA GLY A 147 2.75 -20.49 -18.22
C GLY A 147 2.88 -21.83 -18.96
N ILE A 148 1.84 -22.66 -19.02
CA ILE A 148 1.90 -23.96 -19.73
C ILE A 148 1.40 -23.79 -21.17
N LYS A 149 2.34 -23.68 -22.12
CA LYS A 149 2.02 -23.80 -23.55
C LYS A 149 1.98 -25.28 -23.93
N ARG A 150 0.79 -25.85 -24.10
CA ARG A 150 0.64 -27.19 -24.67
C ARG A 150 1.25 -27.20 -26.07
N LYS A 151 2.38 -27.88 -26.21
CA LYS A 151 3.05 -28.11 -27.48
C LYS A 151 2.23 -29.14 -28.26
N SER A 152 1.70 -28.70 -29.40
CA SER A 152 1.18 -29.58 -30.45
C SER A 152 2.27 -30.48 -31.02
#